data_AF-A0A2G9FM82-F1
#
_entry.id   AF-A0A2G9FM82-F1
#
_cell.length_a   1.000
_cell.length_b   1.000
_cell.length_c   1.000
_cell.angle_alpha   90.00
_cell.angle_beta   90.00
_cell.angle_gamma   90.00
#
_symmetry.space_group_name_H-M   'P 1'
#
loop_
_entity.id
_entity.type
_entity.pdbx_description
1 polymer ?
#
loop_
_entity_poly.entity_id
_entity_poly.type
_entity_poly.pdbx_seq_one_letter_code
_entity_poly.pdbx_strand_id
1 'polypeptide(L)'
;MENNKNLWIETINLLEKNSKTWLDVTDVFIIGKYNIGVDNFHKLASSANYKEGSDEINSELVIKGNDFIINVHYAEGFVTYLDFIDLKVPELLADEPKLFNFFNHEYVGD
;
A
#
# COMPACT_ATOMS: atom_id res chain seq x y z
N MET A 1 -18.69 16.06 -2.79
CA MET A 1 -17.36 16.05 -3.41
C MET A 1 -17.30 14.85 -4.32
N GLU A 2 -16.85 15.01 -5.56
CA GLU A 2 -16.51 13.84 -6.39
C GLU A 2 -15.29 13.19 -5.75
N ASN A 3 -15.50 12.13 -4.96
CA ASN A 3 -14.44 11.34 -4.35
C ASN A 3 -13.86 10.34 -5.37
N ASN A 4 -13.64 10.80 -6.60
CA ASN A 4 -13.00 9.98 -7.61
C ASN A 4 -11.49 10.06 -7.40
N LYS A 5 -10.95 9.03 -6.76
CA LYS A 5 -9.52 8.84 -6.57
C LYS A 5 -8.95 8.15 -7.81
N ASN A 6 -7.70 8.42 -8.13
CA ASN A 6 -6.99 7.78 -9.23
C ASN A 6 -5.90 6.86 -8.66
N LEU A 7 -5.90 5.61 -9.09
CA LEU A 7 -5.00 4.59 -8.54
C LEU A 7 -3.52 4.96 -8.75
N TRP A 8 -3.18 5.54 -9.90
CA TRP A 8 -1.81 5.98 -10.17
C TRP A 8 -1.39 7.13 -9.25
N ILE A 9 -2.22 8.16 -9.12
CA ILE A 9 -1.92 9.31 -8.25
C ILE A 9 -1.73 8.87 -6.80
N GLU A 10 -2.58 7.98 -6.29
CA GLU A 10 -2.42 7.49 -4.92
C GLU A 10 -1.17 6.63 -4.74
N THR A 11 -0.82 5.82 -5.73
CA THR A 11 0.43 5.04 -5.71
C THR A 11 1.63 5.99 -5.62
N ILE A 12 1.68 7.03 -6.46
CA ILE A 12 2.78 8.01 -6.45
C ILE A 12 2.83 8.78 -5.13
N ASN A 13 1.70 9.28 -4.64
CA ASN A 13 1.63 10.00 -3.37
C ASN A 13 2.12 9.12 -2.20
N LEU A 14 1.77 7.83 -2.21
CA LEU A 14 2.20 6.89 -1.17
C LEU A 14 3.71 6.61 -1.24
N LEU A 15 4.26 6.45 -2.44
CA LEU A 15 5.70 6.31 -2.63
C LEU A 15 6.45 7.57 -2.13
N GLU A 16 6.02 8.75 -2.55
CA GLU A 16 6.64 10.02 -2.17
C GLU A 16 6.61 10.26 -0.67
N LYS A 17 5.48 9.96 -0.01
CA LYS A 17 5.33 10.03 1.46
C LYS A 17 6.35 9.15 2.19
N ASN A 18 6.80 8.06 1.56
CA ASN A 18 7.79 7.12 2.10
C ASN A 18 9.19 7.32 1.50
N SER A 19 9.47 8.49 0.89
CA SER A 19 10.75 8.81 0.26
C SER A 19 11.18 7.81 -0.82
N LYS A 20 10.20 7.33 -1.59
CA LYS A 20 10.36 6.45 -2.75
C LYS A 20 9.85 7.14 -4.00
N THR A 21 10.28 6.63 -5.15
CA THR A 21 9.84 7.07 -6.48
C THR A 21 9.34 5.87 -7.27
N TRP A 22 8.64 6.13 -8.38
CA TRP A 22 8.22 5.05 -9.27
C TRP A 22 9.40 4.23 -9.83
N LEU A 23 10.58 4.83 -9.96
CA LEU A 23 11.78 4.14 -10.44
C LEU A 23 12.28 3.08 -9.46
N ASP A 24 11.87 3.14 -8.19
CA ASP A 24 12.22 2.15 -7.17
C ASP A 24 11.33 0.88 -7.25
N VAL A 25 10.26 0.92 -8.05
CA VAL A 25 9.36 -0.22 -8.27
C VAL A 25 9.99 -1.19 -9.25
N THR A 26 10.07 -2.47 -8.86
CA THR A 26 10.64 -3.54 -9.67
C THR A 26 9.57 -4.44 -10.29
N ASP A 27 8.47 -4.67 -9.57
CA ASP A 27 7.45 -5.63 -9.98
C ASP A 27 6.04 -5.13 -9.63
N VAL A 28 5.07 -5.44 -10.49
CA VAL A 28 3.65 -5.21 -10.23
C VAL A 28 2.85 -6.43 -10.68
N PHE A 29 2.06 -7.02 -9.79
CA PHE A 29 1.38 -8.29 -10.07
C PHE A 29 0.13 -8.49 -9.22
N ILE A 30 -0.67 -9.48 -9.62
CA ILE A 30 -1.79 -10.01 -8.83
C ILE A 30 -1.34 -11.33 -8.20
N ILE A 31 -1.35 -11.41 -6.87
CA ILE A 31 -0.88 -12.58 -6.12
C ILE A 31 -1.55 -13.86 -6.63
N GLY A 32 -0.75 -14.88 -6.94
CA GLY A 32 -1.23 -16.18 -7.37
C GLY A 32 -1.87 -16.24 -8.76
N LYS A 33 -1.91 -15.12 -9.51
CA LYS A 33 -2.59 -15.05 -10.81
C LYS A 33 -1.65 -14.68 -11.96
N TYR A 34 -1.17 -13.43 -12.04
CA TYR A 34 -0.38 -12.97 -13.17
C TYR A 34 0.48 -11.74 -12.85
N ASN A 35 1.57 -11.57 -13.61
CA ASN A 35 2.40 -10.37 -13.59
C ASN A 35 1.77 -9.30 -14.50
N ILE A 36 1.63 -8.08 -13.99
CA ILE A 36 1.15 -6.92 -14.76
C ILE A 36 2.33 -6.25 -15.46
N GLY A 37 3.44 -6.08 -14.73
CA GLY A 37 4.62 -5.33 -15.16
C GLY A 37 4.49 -3.83 -14.93
N VAL A 38 5.63 -3.18 -14.65
CA VAL A 38 5.73 -1.75 -14.28
C VAL A 38 5.10 -0.84 -15.35
N ASP A 39 5.51 -1.00 -16.61
CA ASP A 39 5.03 -0.13 -17.71
C ASP A 39 3.52 -0.26 -17.96
N ASN A 40 3.02 -1.49 -17.92
CA ASN A 40 1.59 -1.76 -18.11
C ASN A 40 0.76 -1.23 -16.95
N PHE A 41 1.24 -1.38 -15.71
CA PHE A 41 0.53 -0.84 -14.55
C PHE A 41 0.38 0.66 -14.66
N HIS A 42 1.46 1.41 -14.94
CA HIS A 42 1.39 2.86 -15.10
C HIS A 42 0.30 3.27 -16.10
N LYS A 43 0.25 2.62 -17.27
CA LYS A 43 -0.76 2.89 -18.29
C LYS A 43 -2.19 2.62 -17.81
N LEU A 44 -2.42 1.48 -17.15
CA LEU A 44 -3.74 1.07 -16.68
C LEU A 44 -4.21 1.94 -15.50
N ALA A 45 -3.34 2.11 -14.51
CA ALA A 45 -3.61 2.86 -13.28
C ALA A 45 -3.85 4.35 -13.55
N SER A 46 -3.17 4.94 -14.55
CA SER A 46 -3.39 6.33 -14.95
C SER A 46 -4.83 6.61 -15.40
N SER A 47 -5.51 5.61 -15.97
CA SER A 47 -6.91 5.70 -16.38
C SER A 47 -7.90 5.14 -15.35
N ALA A 48 -7.41 4.51 -14.29
CA ALA A 48 -8.24 3.83 -13.30
C ALA A 48 -8.66 4.80 -12.20
N ASN A 49 -9.80 5.46 -12.43
CA ASN A 49 -10.49 6.21 -11.39
C ASN A 49 -11.47 5.30 -10.65
N TYR A 50 -11.58 5.49 -9.35
CA TYR A 50 -12.44 4.69 -8.50
C TYR A 50 -13.10 5.58 -7.44
N LYS A 51 -14.30 5.19 -7.02
CA LYS A 51 -15.09 5.88 -6.01
C LYS A 51 -14.91 5.20 -4.66
N GLU A 52 -14.31 5.92 -3.72
CA GLU A 52 -14.11 5.45 -2.35
C GLU A 52 -15.44 5.00 -1.69
N GLY A 53 -15.43 3.82 -1.08
CA GLY A 53 -16.59 3.19 -0.43
C GLY A 53 -17.61 2.57 -1.38
N SER A 54 -17.32 2.53 -2.69
CA SER A 54 -18.17 1.90 -3.70
C SER A 54 -17.40 0.95 -4.61
N ASP A 55 -16.18 1.33 -4.98
CA ASP A 55 -15.29 0.52 -5.81
C ASP A 55 -14.16 -0.06 -4.95
N GLU A 56 -13.78 -1.30 -5.24
CA GLU A 56 -12.67 -1.98 -4.57
C GLU A 56 -11.45 -2.06 -5.50
N ILE A 57 -10.30 -1.66 -4.97
CA ILE A 57 -9.02 -2.01 -5.59
C ILE A 57 -8.84 -3.52 -5.37
N ASN A 58 -8.37 -4.23 -6.40
CA ASN A 58 -8.13 -5.66 -6.30
C ASN A 58 -7.21 -5.96 -5.10
N SER A 59 -7.73 -6.69 -4.10
CA SER A 59 -7.04 -6.96 -2.83
C SER A 59 -5.77 -7.79 -2.97
N GLU A 60 -5.61 -8.47 -4.11
CA GLU A 60 -4.43 -9.26 -4.45
C GLU A 60 -3.38 -8.44 -5.23
N LEU A 61 -3.62 -7.16 -5.52
CA LEU A 61 -2.65 -6.28 -6.16
C LEU A 61 -1.44 -6.03 -5.25
N VAL A 62 -0.25 -6.24 -5.81
CA VAL A 62 1.03 -5.92 -5.18
C VAL A 62 1.88 -5.08 -6.11
N ILE A 63 2.44 -4.00 -5.58
CA ILE A 63 3.47 -3.17 -6.19
C ILE A 63 4.71 -3.30 -5.30
N LYS A 64 5.80 -3.81 -5.85
CA LYS A 64 6.99 -4.19 -5.08
C LYS A 64 8.20 -3.41 -5.54
N GLY A 65 8.97 -2.91 -4.58
CA GLY A 65 10.35 -2.49 -4.79
C GLY A 65 11.34 -3.43 -4.10
N ASN A 66 12.63 -3.06 -4.13
CA ASN A 66 13.68 -3.88 -3.51
C ASN A 66 13.54 -3.99 -1.98
N ASP A 67 13.11 -2.92 -1.33
CA ASP A 67 13.05 -2.78 0.12
C ASP A 67 11.67 -2.34 0.62
N PHE A 68 10.62 -2.50 -0.19
CA PHE A 68 9.25 -2.23 0.22
C PHE A 68 8.23 -3.05 -0.58
N ILE A 69 7.03 -3.16 -0.02
CA ILE A 69 5.84 -3.67 -0.70
C ILE A 69 4.71 -2.66 -0.49
N ILE A 70 3.95 -2.39 -1.53
CA ILE A 70 2.62 -1.79 -1.43
C ILE A 70 1.62 -2.89 -1.76
N ASN A 71 0.71 -3.17 -0.83
CA ASN A 71 -0.42 -4.06 -1.04
C ASN A 71 -1.74 -3.31 -0.80
N VAL A 72 -2.85 -4.01 -1.00
CA VAL A 72 -4.18 -3.46 -0.77
C VAL A 72 -4.70 -4.00 0.56
N HIS A 73 -5.00 -3.10 1.49
CA HIS A 73 -5.65 -3.44 2.75
C HIS A 73 -7.16 -3.22 2.64
N TYR A 74 -7.93 -4.16 3.21
CA TYR A 74 -9.37 -4.06 3.33
C TYR A 74 -9.75 -3.59 4.72
N ALA A 75 -10.42 -2.45 4.82
CA ALA A 75 -11.07 -1.99 6.04
C ALA A 75 -12.58 -2.21 5.99
N GLU A 76 -13.20 -2.24 7.17
CA GLU A 76 -14.66 -2.41 7.28
C GLU A 76 -15.42 -1.37 6.44
N GLY A 77 -16.50 -1.83 5.79
CA GLY A 77 -17.35 -0.95 4.97
C GLY A 77 -16.92 -0.81 3.51
N PHE A 78 -16.26 -1.82 2.93
CA PHE A 78 -15.82 -1.84 1.52
C PHE A 78 -14.81 -0.75 1.16
N VAL A 79 -14.02 -0.31 2.15
CA VAL A 79 -12.96 0.67 1.93
C VAL A 79 -11.66 -0.08 1.73
N THR A 80 -11.14 -0.05 0.50
CA THR A 80 -9.79 -0.53 0.20
C THR A 80 -8.83 0.64 0.09
N TYR A 81 -7.65 0.53 0.67
CA TYR A 81 -6.57 1.51 0.50
C TYR A 81 -5.23 0.83 0.26
N LEU A 82 -4.31 1.58 -0.37
CA LEU A 82 -2.93 1.15 -0.53
C LEU A 82 -2.19 1.28 0.80
N ASP A 83 -1.55 0.21 1.24
CA ASP A 83 -0.74 0.16 2.44
C ASP A 83 0.74 -0.02 2.08
N PHE A 84 1.62 0.77 2.68
CA PHE A 84 3.06 0.75 2.41
C PHE A 84 3.77 0.00 3.53
N ILE A 85 4.46 -1.07 3.16
CA ILE A 85 5.22 -1.92 4.07
C ILE A 85 6.70 -1.73 3.75
N ASP A 86 7.41 -1.08 4.67
CA ASP A 86 8.87 -0.99 4.62
C ASP A 86 9.47 -2.36 4.99
N LEU A 87 10.37 -2.87 4.14
CA LEU A 87 11.09 -4.13 4.36
C LEU A 87 12.52 -3.89 4.86
N LYS A 88 12.93 -2.64 5.08
CA LYS A 88 14.22 -2.35 5.70
C LYS A 88 14.27 -2.94 7.09
N VAL A 89 15.29 -3.75 7.31
CA VAL A 89 15.62 -4.26 8.64
C VAL A 89 16.18 -3.10 9.46
N PRO A 90 15.60 -2.77 10.64
CA PRO A 90 16.16 -1.75 11.52
C PRO A 90 17.59 -2.12 11.96
N GLU A 91 18.48 -1.12 11.97
CA GLU A 91 19.85 -1.31 12.47
C GLU A 91 19.92 -1.44 14.00
N LEU A 92 18.90 -0.93 14.69
CA LEU A 92 18.82 -0.98 16.14
C LEU A 92 18.53 -2.42 16.59
N LEU A 93 19.45 -2.98 17.38
CA LEU A 93 19.29 -4.26 18.04
C LEU A 93 18.59 -4.07 19.39
N ALA A 94 17.69 -4.99 19.71
CA ALA A 94 17.09 -5.09 21.03
C ALA A 94 17.62 -6.34 21.73
N ASP A 95 18.12 -6.19 22.96
CA ASP A 95 18.60 -7.32 23.77
C ASP A 95 17.45 -8.30 24.11
N GLU A 96 16.24 -7.78 24.30
CA GLU A 96 15.02 -8.56 24.50
C GLU A 96 13.94 -8.13 23.47
N PRO A 97 13.69 -8.93 22.40
CA PRO A 97 12.71 -8.57 21.38
C PRO A 97 11.27 -8.72 21.88
N LYS A 98 10.45 -7.69 21.70
CA LYS A 98 9.01 -7.74 21.97
C LYS A 98 8.27 -8.28 20.74
N LEU A 99 7.80 -9.53 20.84
CA LEU A 99 7.02 -10.18 19.78
C LEU A 99 5.55 -9.78 19.76
N PHE A 100 5.03 -9.26 20.87
CA PHE A 100 3.65 -8.82 21.03
C PHE A 100 3.63 -7.44 21.67
N ASN A 101 2.81 -6.55 21.13
CA ASN A 101 2.41 -5.33 21.81
C ASN A 101 1.15 -5.62 22.60
N PHE A 102 1.14 -5.25 23.89
CA PHE A 102 -0.09 -5.30 24.68
C PHE A 102 -1.00 -4.17 24.21
N PHE A 103 -2.26 -4.49 23.96
CA PHE A 103 -3.30 -3.49 23.73
C PHE A 103 -3.55 -2.75 25.05
N ASN A 104 -2.87 -1.62 25.25
CA ASN A 104 -3.26 -0.70 26.32
C ASN A 104 -4.55 0.00 25.88
N HIS A 105 -5.70 -0.41 26.42
CA HIS A 105 -6.96 0.33 26.35
C HIS A 105 -6.92 1.59 27.25
N GLU A 106 -5.79 2.27 27.34
CA GLU A 106 -5.74 3.56 28.03
C GLU A 106 -6.47 4.57 27.15
N TYR A 107 -7.75 4.73 27.46
CA TYR A 107 -8.61 5.79 26.99
C TYR A 107 -7.99 7.12 27.42
N VAL A 108 -7.20 7.74 26.55
CA VAL A 108 -6.76 9.13 26.76
C VAL A 108 -7.92 10.02 26.26
N GLY A 109 -8.92 10.17 27.12
CA GLY A 109 -9.95 11.19 26.93
C GLY A 109 -9.39 12.54 27.35
N ASP A 110 -9.55 13.53 26.49
CA ASP A 110 -9.82 14.93 26.86
C ASP A 110 -11.00 15.42 25.99
#